data_AF-A0A523D6T1-F1
#
_entry.id   AF-A0A523D6T1-F1
#
_cell.length_a   1.000
_cell.length_b   1.000
_cell.length_c   1.000
_cell.angle_alpha   90.00
_cell.angle_beta   90.00
_cell.angle_gamma   90.00
#
_symmetry.space_group_name_H-M   'P 1'
#
loop_
_entity.id
_entity.type
_entity.pdbx_description
1 polymer ?
#
loop_
_entity_poly.entity_id
_entity_poly.type
_entity_poly.pdbx_seq_one_letter_code
_entity_poly.pdbx_strand_id
1 'polypeptide(L)'
;MQFQDIIQDSMSAFLRGIAEFMPNILAAIVILIVGWIVAKVLKAAVKRGLRLVKFPTLTEKGKIDAFLIKGGIEQSTTDVLGMLVYWLAMLMVLVTAANALGLQVVSQLLNQILLYIPNIIVAVIVVAVGLFSAEFIGALVRTAAANAGMEEAGLVATLARYSLIVFAVAIALEQLHIGHEIVMVF
;
A
#
# COMPACT_ATOMS: atom_id res chain seq x y z
N MET A 1 53.72 -27.22 -4.90
CA MET A 1 53.36 -26.50 -6.13
C MET A 1 51.86 -26.36 -6.22
N GLN A 2 51.09 -27.41 -6.56
CA GLN A 2 49.63 -27.35 -6.82
C GLN A 2 48.75 -26.71 -5.72
N PHE A 3 49.04 -26.94 -4.42
CA PHE A 3 48.26 -26.35 -3.32
C PHE A 3 48.49 -24.83 -3.15
N GLN A 4 49.71 -24.38 -3.44
CA GLN A 4 50.08 -22.97 -3.36
C GLN A 4 49.39 -22.16 -4.46
N ASP A 5 49.26 -22.75 -5.65
CA ASP A 5 48.57 -22.16 -6.80
C ASP A 5 47.07 -22.01 -6.52
N ILE A 6 46.43 -23.04 -5.94
CA ILE A 6 44.99 -23.00 -5.58
C ILE A 6 44.67 -21.89 -4.58
N ILE A 7 45.54 -21.65 -3.59
CA ILE A 7 45.35 -20.57 -2.61
C ILE A 7 45.52 -19.20 -3.26
N GLN A 8 46.52 -19.03 -4.13
CA GLN A 8 46.74 -17.77 -4.83
C GLN A 8 45.60 -17.44 -5.80
N ASP A 9 45.12 -18.45 -6.53
CA ASP A 9 43.97 -18.31 -7.43
C ASP A 9 42.72 -17.93 -6.66
N SER A 10 42.43 -18.62 -5.54
CA SER A 10 41.29 -18.32 -4.67
C SER A 10 41.35 -16.92 -4.06
N MET A 11 42.53 -16.49 -3.60
CA MET A 11 42.73 -15.16 -3.05
C MET A 11 42.58 -14.08 -4.13
N SER A 12 43.11 -14.31 -5.34
CA SER A 12 42.98 -13.38 -6.45
C SER A 12 41.53 -13.28 -6.95
N ALA A 13 40.78 -14.38 -6.92
CA ALA A 13 39.36 -14.42 -7.27
C ALA A 13 38.52 -13.66 -6.24
N PHE A 14 38.81 -13.83 -4.95
CA PHE A 14 38.16 -13.07 -3.87
C PHE A 14 38.44 -11.56 -3.97
N LEU A 15 39.71 -11.17 -4.19
CA LEU A 15 40.09 -9.77 -4.35
C LEU A 15 39.45 -9.14 -5.60
N ARG A 16 39.35 -9.89 -6.71
CA ARG A 16 38.60 -9.46 -7.90
C ARG A 16 37.12 -9.29 -7.61
N GLY A 17 36.50 -10.23 -6.89
CA GLY A 17 35.11 -10.10 -6.46
C GLY A 17 34.86 -8.82 -5.64
N ILE A 18 35.72 -8.51 -4.68
CA ILE A 18 35.63 -7.25 -3.91
C ILE A 18 35.82 -6.02 -4.80
N ALA A 19 36.81 -6.05 -5.70
CA ALA A 19 37.10 -4.95 -6.60
C ALA A 19 35.95 -4.68 -7.59
N GLU A 20 35.23 -5.71 -8.02
CA GLU A 20 34.04 -5.61 -8.88
C GLU A 20 32.79 -5.12 -8.12
N PHE A 21 32.68 -5.41 -6.83
CA PHE A 21 31.59 -4.91 -5.99
C PHE A 21 31.75 -3.43 -5.59
N MET A 22 32.98 -2.93 -5.52
CA MET A 22 33.28 -1.57 -5.05
C MET A 22 32.57 -0.47 -5.88
N PRO A 23 32.62 -0.48 -7.24
CA PRO A 23 31.90 0.50 -8.05
C PRO A 23 30.38 0.42 -7.86
N ASN A 24 29.83 -0.78 -7.72
CA ASN A 24 28.39 -1.02 -7.53
C ASN A 24 27.90 -0.44 -6.20
N ILE A 25 28.70 -0.57 -5.13
CA ILE A 25 28.41 0.04 -3.83
C ILE A 25 28.38 1.57 -3.94
N LEU A 26 29.38 2.17 -4.61
CA LEU A 26 29.40 3.61 -4.84
C LEU A 26 28.19 4.08 -5.64
N ALA A 27 27.83 3.38 -6.72
CA ALA A 27 26.65 3.68 -7.52
C ALA A 27 25.37 3.60 -6.68
N ALA A 28 25.21 2.56 -5.86
CA ALA A 28 24.06 2.41 -4.97
C ALA A 28 23.97 3.52 -3.93
N ILE A 29 25.09 3.94 -3.33
CA ILE A 29 25.12 5.07 -2.39
C ILE A 29 24.68 6.36 -3.09
N VAL A 30 25.18 6.63 -4.29
CA VAL A 30 24.76 7.80 -5.08
C VAL A 30 23.27 7.75 -5.39
N ILE A 31 22.75 6.60 -5.81
CA ILE A 31 21.33 6.37 -6.07
C ILE A 31 20.49 6.63 -4.82
N LEU A 32 20.91 6.12 -3.65
CA LEU A 32 20.20 6.33 -2.39
C LEU A 32 20.17 7.81 -1.99
N ILE A 33 21.28 8.53 -2.13
CA ILE A 33 21.36 9.96 -1.78
C ILE A 33 20.46 10.78 -2.71
N VAL A 34 20.62 10.61 -4.03
CA VAL A 34 19.82 11.33 -5.03
C VAL A 34 18.34 10.97 -4.90
N GLY A 35 18.04 9.68 -4.79
CA GLY A 35 16.69 9.16 -4.65
C GLY A 35 15.99 9.64 -3.38
N TRP A 36 16.70 9.73 -2.25
CA TRP A 36 16.13 10.30 -1.02
C TRP A 36 15.73 11.77 -1.18
N ILE A 37 16.55 12.56 -1.88
CA ILE A 37 16.21 13.96 -2.19
C ILE A 37 14.97 14.01 -3.08
N VAL A 38 14.93 13.21 -4.15
CA VAL A 38 13.78 13.11 -5.05
C VAL A 38 12.51 12.70 -4.30
N ALA A 39 12.58 11.69 -3.43
CA ALA A 39 11.44 11.24 -2.62
C ALA A 39 10.91 12.35 -1.69
N LYS A 40 11.79 13.14 -1.08
CA LYS A 40 11.39 14.32 -0.28
C LYS A 40 10.73 15.40 -1.13
N VAL A 41 11.24 15.66 -2.34
CA VAL A 41 10.67 16.62 -3.27
C VAL A 41 9.28 16.16 -3.71
N LEU A 42 9.11 14.90 -4.07
CA LEU A 42 7.81 14.31 -4.42
C LEU A 42 6.81 14.43 -3.27
N LYS A 43 7.21 14.09 -2.03
CA LYS A 43 6.40 14.31 -0.83
C LYS A 43 5.93 15.76 -0.71
N ALA A 44 6.84 16.71 -0.88
CA ALA A 44 6.53 18.13 -0.78
C ALA A 44 5.60 18.58 -1.93
N ALA A 45 5.83 18.11 -3.15
CA ALA A 45 5.00 18.39 -4.32
C ALA A 45 3.57 17.89 -4.14
N VAL A 46 3.40 16.64 -3.67
CA VAL A 46 2.08 16.07 -3.37
C VAL A 46 1.40 16.85 -2.26
N LYS A 47 2.07 17.13 -1.14
CA LYS A 47 1.49 17.95 -0.06
C LYS A 47 1.07 19.34 -0.54
N ARG A 48 1.84 19.97 -1.43
CA ARG A 48 1.49 21.28 -2.02
C ARG A 48 0.30 21.15 -2.97
N GLY A 49 0.31 20.15 -3.85
CA GLY A 49 -0.80 19.87 -4.77
C GLY A 49 -2.11 19.62 -4.03
N LEU A 50 -2.10 18.78 -3.01
CA LEU A 50 -3.30 18.50 -2.19
C LEU A 50 -3.79 19.73 -1.42
N ARG A 51 -2.88 20.63 -1.00
CA ARG A 51 -3.26 21.91 -0.38
C ARG A 51 -3.83 22.92 -1.39
N LEU A 52 -3.44 22.83 -2.66
CA LEU A 52 -3.99 23.65 -3.75
C LEU A 52 -5.36 23.14 -4.18
N VAL A 53 -5.55 21.82 -4.18
CA VAL A 53 -6.84 21.14 -4.35
C VAL A 53 -7.62 21.13 -3.03
N LYS A 54 -7.37 22.08 -2.11
CA LYS A 54 -8.29 22.32 -1.00
C LYS A 54 -9.67 22.54 -1.61
N PHE A 55 -10.51 21.50 -1.54
CA PHE A 55 -11.95 21.64 -1.42
C PHE A 55 -12.14 22.84 -0.50
N PRO A 56 -12.66 23.97 -1.01
CA PRO A 56 -12.87 25.14 -0.18
C PRO A 56 -13.61 24.62 1.03
N THR A 57 -13.02 24.87 2.19
CA THR A 57 -13.54 24.56 3.52
C THR A 57 -15.06 24.61 3.49
N LEU A 58 -15.69 23.45 3.28
CA LEU A 58 -17.07 23.19 3.64
C LEU A 58 -17.02 23.19 5.15
N THR A 59 -17.11 24.42 5.61
CA THR A 59 -17.07 24.90 6.96
C THR A 59 -18.37 24.40 7.57
N GLU A 60 -18.37 23.15 8.02
CA GLU A 60 -19.42 22.65 8.91
C GLU A 60 -18.94 21.36 9.58
N LYS A 61 -18.18 21.58 10.65
CA LYS A 61 -18.27 20.85 11.92
C LYS A 61 -19.18 19.62 11.90
N GLY A 62 -18.61 18.45 12.20
CA GLY A 62 -19.28 17.64 13.23
C GLY A 62 -19.13 16.12 13.23
N LYS A 63 -18.64 15.43 12.19
CA LYS A 63 -18.72 13.94 12.21
C LYS A 63 -17.46 13.17 11.80
N ILE A 64 -16.63 13.70 10.91
CA ILE A 64 -15.44 12.96 10.44
C ILE A 64 -14.22 13.25 11.34
N ASP A 65 -14.00 14.52 11.71
CA ASP A 65 -12.90 14.90 12.62
C ASP A 65 -13.05 14.28 14.03
N ALA A 66 -14.28 14.10 14.51
CA ALA A 66 -14.53 13.49 15.82
C ALA A 66 -14.20 11.99 15.89
N PHE A 67 -14.20 11.29 14.75
CA PHE A 67 -13.81 9.88 14.66
C PHE A 67 -12.28 9.71 14.54
N LEU A 68 -11.57 10.70 13.98
CA LEU A 68 -10.12 10.68 13.81
C LEU A 68 -9.37 11.18 15.06
N ILE A 69 -9.92 12.18 15.76
CA ILE A 69 -9.31 12.74 16.99
C ILE A 69 -9.37 11.75 18.17
N LYS A 70 -10.39 10.89 18.24
CA LYS A 70 -10.47 9.81 19.26
C LYS A 70 -9.42 8.71 19.08
N GLY A 71 -8.70 8.68 17.95
CA GLY A 71 -7.62 7.74 17.65
C GLY A 71 -6.20 8.27 17.85
N GLY A 72 -6.03 9.53 18.31
CA GLY A 72 -4.71 10.10 18.63
C GLY A 72 -3.83 10.48 17.43
N ILE A 73 -4.40 10.62 16.22
CA ILE A 73 -3.64 10.98 15.02
C ILE A 73 -3.79 12.50 14.77
N GLU A 74 -2.83 13.29 15.26
CA GLU A 74 -2.69 14.73 14.96
C GLU A 74 -2.15 15.01 13.54
N GLN A 75 -2.31 14.07 12.59
CA GLN A 75 -1.87 14.24 11.20
C GLN A 75 -3.07 14.33 10.27
N SER A 76 -3.10 15.40 9.45
CA SER A 76 -4.14 15.59 8.44
C SER A 76 -4.09 14.47 7.40
N THR A 77 -5.22 14.15 6.73
CA THR A 77 -5.27 13.19 5.61
C THR A 77 -4.23 13.50 4.52
N THR A 78 -3.89 14.79 4.35
CA THR A 78 -2.84 15.27 3.44
C THR A 78 -1.44 14.85 3.89
N ASP A 79 -1.18 14.79 5.19
CA ASP A 79 0.11 14.38 5.74
C ASP A 79 0.33 12.87 5.56
N VAL A 80 -0.73 12.08 5.77
CA VAL A 80 -0.73 10.63 5.54
C VAL A 80 -0.46 10.32 4.07
N LEU A 81 -1.17 10.95 3.14
CA LEU A 81 -0.95 10.75 1.70
C LEU A 81 0.46 11.16 1.25
N GLY A 82 0.98 12.29 1.74
CA GLY A 82 2.36 12.69 1.46
C GLY A 82 3.39 11.71 2.03
N MET A 83 3.12 11.11 3.20
CA MET A 83 3.98 10.09 3.78
C MET A 83 3.94 8.78 2.98
N LEU A 84 2.77 8.37 2.48
CA LEU A 84 2.63 7.21 1.60
C LEU A 84 3.43 7.39 0.30
N VAL A 85 3.31 8.55 -0.36
CA VAL A 85 4.07 8.83 -1.59
C VAL A 85 5.58 8.83 -1.34
N TYR A 86 6.03 9.39 -0.20
CA TYR A 86 7.44 9.33 0.19
C TYR A 86 7.95 7.90 0.30
N TRP A 87 7.21 7.04 0.99
CA TRP A 87 7.60 5.64 1.17
C TRP A 87 7.57 4.87 -0.14
N LEU A 88 6.58 5.11 -1.01
CA LEU A 88 6.53 4.55 -2.36
C LEU A 88 7.74 4.96 -3.20
N ALA A 89 8.05 6.25 -3.22
CA ALA A 89 9.22 6.77 -3.92
C ALA A 89 10.52 6.20 -3.37
N MET A 90 10.65 6.12 -2.04
CA MET A 90 11.80 5.51 -1.40
C MET A 90 11.93 4.03 -1.75
N LEU A 91 10.82 3.29 -1.81
CA LEU A 91 10.83 1.88 -2.14
C LEU A 91 11.30 1.67 -3.60
N MET A 92 10.89 2.51 -4.54
CA MET A 92 11.44 2.51 -5.91
C MET A 92 12.95 2.75 -5.90
N VAL A 93 13.43 3.71 -5.11
CA VAL A 93 14.86 4.01 -4.96
C VAL A 93 15.61 2.79 -4.38
N LEU A 94 15.03 2.10 -3.41
CA LEU A 94 15.60 0.87 -2.84
C LEU A 94 15.68 -0.26 -3.88
N VAL A 95 14.65 -0.44 -4.72
CA VAL A 95 14.68 -1.39 -5.84
C VAL A 95 15.82 -1.06 -6.79
N THR A 96 15.98 0.21 -7.20
CA THR A 96 17.06 0.65 -8.08
C THR A 96 18.43 0.46 -7.45
N ALA A 97 18.60 0.79 -6.16
CA ALA A 97 19.84 0.59 -5.43
C ALA A 97 20.19 -0.91 -5.30
N ALA A 98 19.20 -1.76 -4.99
CA ALA A 98 19.39 -3.21 -4.93
C ALA A 98 19.79 -3.80 -6.29
N ASN A 99 19.20 -3.32 -7.38
CA ASN A 99 19.60 -3.69 -8.74
C ASN A 99 21.04 -3.25 -9.06
N ALA A 100 21.43 -2.03 -8.68
CA ALA A 100 22.80 -1.53 -8.86
C ALA A 100 23.83 -2.36 -8.08
N LEU A 101 23.45 -2.88 -6.91
CA LEU A 101 24.27 -3.82 -6.12
C LEU A 101 24.29 -5.25 -6.68
N GLY A 102 23.51 -5.55 -7.73
CA GLY A 102 23.38 -6.90 -8.27
C GLY A 102 22.58 -7.85 -7.37
N LEU A 103 21.73 -7.34 -6.47
CA LEU A 103 20.90 -8.14 -5.57
C LEU A 103 19.53 -8.44 -6.20
N GLN A 104 19.50 -9.29 -7.25
CA GLN A 104 18.28 -9.50 -8.04
C GLN A 104 17.12 -10.05 -7.21
N VAL A 105 17.38 -10.97 -6.28
CA VAL A 105 16.33 -11.53 -5.40
C VAL A 105 15.71 -10.42 -4.54
N VAL A 106 16.54 -9.58 -3.94
CA VAL A 106 16.08 -8.48 -3.08
C VAL A 106 15.28 -7.46 -3.89
N SER A 107 15.78 -7.06 -5.06
CA SER A 107 15.08 -6.09 -5.91
C SER A 107 13.75 -6.63 -6.42
N GLN A 108 13.66 -7.92 -6.74
CA GLN A 108 12.42 -8.58 -7.14
C GLN A 108 11.40 -8.59 -5.99
N LEU A 109 11.81 -8.98 -4.77
CA LEU A 109 10.92 -8.96 -3.61
C LEU A 109 10.42 -7.55 -3.29
N LEU A 110 11.30 -6.54 -3.33
CA LEU A 110 10.90 -5.15 -3.16
C LEU A 110 9.95 -4.71 -4.28
N ASN A 111 10.19 -5.10 -5.53
CA ASN A 111 9.30 -4.77 -6.64
C ASN A 111 7.91 -5.41 -6.49
N GLN A 112 7.83 -6.64 -5.98
CA GLN A 112 6.55 -7.27 -5.65
C GLN A 112 5.80 -6.46 -4.58
N ILE A 113 6.48 -6.01 -3.53
CA ILE A 113 5.89 -5.14 -2.50
C ILE A 113 5.40 -3.83 -3.12
N LEU A 114 6.18 -3.22 -4.03
CA LEU A 114 5.78 -1.99 -4.74
C LEU A 114 4.46 -2.18 -5.51
N LEU A 115 4.37 -3.27 -6.27
CA LEU A 115 3.22 -3.59 -7.12
C LEU A 115 1.99 -4.05 -6.30
N TYR A 116 2.19 -4.47 -5.06
CA TYR A 116 1.12 -4.84 -4.15
C TYR A 116 0.40 -3.62 -3.55
N ILE A 117 1.08 -2.48 -3.39
CA ILE A 117 0.50 -1.29 -2.75
C ILE A 117 -0.74 -0.73 -3.49
N PRO A 118 -0.78 -0.63 -4.83
CA PRO A 118 -1.98 -0.27 -5.57
C PRO A 118 -3.19 -1.14 -5.21
N ASN A 119 -3.00 -2.45 -5.06
CA ASN A 119 -4.07 -3.38 -4.71
C ASN A 119 -4.61 -3.12 -3.30
N ILE A 120 -3.74 -2.77 -2.34
CA ILE A 120 -4.16 -2.35 -0.99
C ILE A 120 -5.08 -1.12 -1.08
N ILE A 121 -4.72 -0.14 -1.90
CA ILE A 121 -5.53 1.09 -2.07
C ILE A 121 -6.91 0.72 -2.63
N VAL A 122 -6.97 -0.12 -3.66
CA VAL A 122 -8.23 -0.59 -4.25
C VAL A 122 -9.08 -1.35 -3.22
N ALA A 123 -8.47 -2.27 -2.45
CA ALA A 123 -9.16 -3.01 -1.40
C ALA A 123 -9.79 -2.08 -0.35
N VAL A 124 -9.05 -1.07 0.12
CA VAL A 124 -9.56 -0.07 1.07
C VAL A 124 -10.73 0.71 0.47
N ILE A 125 -10.63 1.12 -0.80
CA ILE A 125 -11.71 1.83 -1.51
C ILE A 125 -12.96 0.96 -1.62
N VAL A 126 -12.81 -0.31 -2.03
CA VAL A 126 -13.91 -1.27 -2.16
C VAL A 126 -14.62 -1.47 -0.83
N VAL A 127 -13.88 -1.67 0.27
CA VAL A 127 -14.50 -1.80 1.61
C VAL A 127 -15.22 -0.51 1.99
N ALA A 128 -14.61 0.67 1.79
CA ALA A 128 -15.23 1.94 2.13
C ALA A 128 -16.55 2.16 1.36
N VAL A 129 -16.54 1.91 0.05
CA VAL A 129 -17.73 2.01 -0.81
C VAL A 129 -18.76 0.95 -0.45
N GLY A 130 -18.33 -0.27 -0.16
CA GLY A 130 -19.19 -1.38 0.24
C GLY A 130 -19.91 -1.11 1.57
N LEU A 131 -19.20 -0.60 2.59
CA LEU A 131 -19.79 -0.21 3.87
C LEU A 131 -20.83 0.90 3.68
N PHE A 132 -20.50 1.95 2.91
CA PHE A 132 -21.43 3.03 2.59
C PHE A 132 -22.67 2.52 1.84
N SER A 133 -22.47 1.67 0.84
CA SER A 133 -23.55 1.07 0.06
C SER A 133 -24.42 0.14 0.91
N ALA A 134 -23.84 -0.57 1.87
CA ALA A 134 -24.57 -1.48 2.75
C ALA A 134 -25.56 -0.74 3.65
N GLU A 135 -25.18 0.44 4.15
CA GLU A 135 -26.10 1.30 4.91
C GLU A 135 -27.27 1.78 4.05
N PHE A 136 -26.98 2.24 2.83
CA PHE A 136 -28.01 2.70 1.89
C PHE A 136 -28.97 1.56 1.51
N ILE A 137 -28.45 0.41 1.12
CA ILE A 137 -29.25 -0.77 0.75
C ILE A 137 -30.05 -1.28 1.95
N GLY A 138 -29.45 -1.34 3.14
CA GLY A 138 -30.15 -1.74 4.35
C GLY A 138 -31.34 -0.82 4.68
N ALA A 139 -31.20 0.49 4.47
CA ALA A 139 -32.29 1.44 4.65
C ALA A 139 -33.41 1.23 3.62
N LEU A 140 -33.06 1.08 2.33
CA LEU A 140 -34.04 0.81 1.27
C LEU A 140 -34.81 -0.50 1.50
N VAL A 141 -34.09 -1.57 1.86
CA VAL A 141 -34.71 -2.88 2.14
C VAL A 141 -35.64 -2.79 3.35
N ARG A 142 -35.26 -2.05 4.40
CA ARG A 142 -36.12 -1.83 5.57
C ARG A 142 -37.42 -1.15 5.20
N THR A 143 -37.34 -0.05 4.44
CA THR A 143 -38.53 0.70 4.01
C THR A 143 -39.42 -0.13 3.09
N ALA A 144 -38.83 -0.85 2.13
CA ALA A 144 -39.57 -1.72 1.23
C ALA A 144 -40.28 -2.85 1.98
N ALA A 145 -39.58 -3.54 2.89
CA ALA A 145 -40.14 -4.64 3.67
C ALA A 145 -41.25 -4.17 4.64
N ALA A 146 -41.07 -2.99 5.27
CA ALA A 146 -42.10 -2.40 6.12
C ALA A 146 -43.36 -2.03 5.33
N ASN A 147 -43.20 -1.44 4.14
CA ASN A 147 -44.32 -1.11 3.25
C ASN A 147 -45.04 -2.36 2.71
N ALA A 148 -44.34 -3.50 2.62
CA ALA A 148 -44.91 -4.79 2.24
C ALA A 148 -45.65 -5.50 3.40
N GLY A 149 -45.70 -4.89 4.59
CA GLY A 149 -46.38 -5.47 5.76
C GLY A 149 -45.58 -6.58 6.46
N MET A 150 -44.27 -6.69 6.23
CA MET A 150 -43.44 -7.67 6.92
C MET A 150 -43.23 -7.26 8.38
N GLU A 151 -43.67 -8.09 9.33
CA GLU A 151 -43.44 -7.87 10.78
C GLU A 151 -41.96 -7.70 11.10
N GLU A 152 -41.10 -8.47 10.43
CA GLU A 152 -39.65 -8.50 10.66
C GLU A 152 -38.84 -7.76 9.59
N ALA A 153 -39.34 -6.63 9.10
CA ALA A 153 -38.63 -5.78 8.13
C ALA A 153 -37.20 -5.42 8.58
N GLY A 154 -36.96 -5.35 9.89
CA GLY A 154 -35.64 -5.10 10.46
C GLY A 154 -34.64 -6.25 10.26
N LEU A 155 -35.08 -7.50 10.35
CA LEU A 155 -34.23 -8.68 10.14
C LEU A 155 -33.81 -8.79 8.68
N VAL A 156 -34.75 -8.62 7.74
CA VAL A 156 -34.47 -8.67 6.29
C VAL A 156 -33.47 -7.59 5.89
N ALA A 157 -33.66 -6.37 6.38
CA ALA A 157 -32.72 -5.26 6.16
C ALA A 157 -31.33 -5.54 6.73
N THR A 158 -31.27 -6.18 7.90
CA THR A 158 -30.00 -6.52 8.56
C THR A 158 -29.26 -7.60 7.77
N LEU A 159 -29.95 -8.63 7.29
CA LEU A 159 -29.39 -9.67 6.44
C LEU A 159 -28.84 -9.05 5.14
N ALA A 160 -29.64 -8.24 4.44
CA ALA A 160 -29.21 -7.56 3.22
C ALA A 160 -27.95 -6.71 3.45
N ARG A 161 -27.90 -5.95 4.54
CA ARG A 161 -26.71 -5.16 4.92
C ARG A 161 -25.49 -6.06 5.12
N TYR A 162 -25.59 -7.11 5.93
CA TYR A 162 -24.47 -8.00 6.19
C TYR A 162 -24.01 -8.76 4.95
N SER A 163 -24.92 -9.18 4.07
CA SER A 163 -24.56 -9.79 2.79
C SER A 163 -23.69 -8.87 1.94
N LEU A 164 -24.01 -7.58 1.87
CA LEU A 164 -23.23 -6.63 1.09
C LEU A 164 -21.86 -6.33 1.73
N ILE A 165 -21.79 -6.27 3.06
CA ILE A 165 -20.51 -6.14 3.78
C ILE A 165 -19.62 -7.35 3.52
N VAL A 166 -20.17 -8.57 3.64
CA VAL A 166 -19.42 -9.81 3.36
C VAL A 166 -18.92 -9.82 1.92
N PHE A 167 -19.73 -9.39 0.96
CA PHE A 167 -19.34 -9.30 -0.44
C PHE A 167 -18.23 -8.26 -0.68
N ALA A 168 -18.35 -7.07 -0.08
CA ALA A 168 -17.31 -6.05 -0.18
C ALA A 168 -15.98 -6.50 0.43
N VAL A 169 -16.03 -7.20 1.57
CA VAL A 169 -14.85 -7.81 2.19
C VAL A 169 -14.28 -8.92 1.31
N ALA A 170 -15.12 -9.77 0.71
CA ALA A 170 -14.67 -10.81 -0.21
C ALA A 170 -13.91 -10.22 -1.41
N ILE A 171 -14.46 -9.19 -2.06
CA ILE A 171 -13.77 -8.48 -3.15
C ILE A 171 -12.46 -7.86 -2.65
N ALA A 172 -12.46 -7.25 -1.46
CA ALA A 172 -11.23 -6.66 -0.92
C ALA A 172 -10.14 -7.71 -0.64
N LEU A 173 -10.51 -8.89 -0.15
CA LEU A 173 -9.58 -10.01 0.05
C LEU A 173 -9.03 -10.53 -1.28
N GLU A 174 -9.87 -10.59 -2.32
CA GLU A 174 -9.45 -10.92 -3.69
C GLU A 174 -8.41 -9.93 -4.21
N GLN A 175 -8.64 -8.62 -4.03
CA GLN A 175 -7.67 -7.57 -4.40
C GLN A 175 -6.36 -7.70 -3.65
N LEU A 176 -6.41 -8.02 -2.35
CA LEU A 176 -5.22 -8.28 -1.54
C LEU A 176 -4.55 -9.62 -1.90
N HIS A 177 -5.08 -10.39 -2.84
CA HIS A 177 -4.59 -11.72 -3.19
C HIS A 177 -4.43 -12.66 -1.98
N ILE A 178 -5.09 -12.35 -0.86
CA ILE A 178 -5.06 -13.16 0.36
C ILE A 178 -5.98 -14.35 0.12
N GLY A 179 -5.40 -15.54 -0.01
CA GLY A 179 -6.13 -16.79 -0.22
C GLY A 179 -6.04 -17.39 -1.62
N HIS A 180 -5.32 -16.78 -2.57
CA HIS A 180 -5.13 -17.37 -3.90
C HIS A 180 -4.34 -18.69 -3.90
N GLU A 181 -3.50 -18.95 -2.88
CA GLU A 181 -2.81 -20.24 -2.72
C GLU A 181 -3.68 -21.33 -2.08
N ILE A 182 -4.81 -20.99 -1.43
CA ILE A 182 -5.65 -22.00 -0.76
C ILE A 182 -6.52 -22.75 -1.79
N VAL A 183 -6.77 -22.17 -2.97
CA VAL A 183 -7.64 -22.76 -4.00
C VAL A 183 -6.87 -23.46 -5.13
N MET A 184 -5.57 -23.20 -5.31
CA MET A 184 -4.75 -23.85 -6.35
C MET A 184 -4.11 -25.19 -5.93
N VAL A 185 -4.36 -25.65 -4.70
CA VAL A 185 -3.81 -26.91 -4.16
C VAL A 185 -4.88 -28.02 -4.09
N PHE A 186 -6.08 -27.78 -4.62
CA PHE A 186 -7.14 -28.80 -4.78
C PHE A 186 -7.65 -28.88 -6.21
#